data_AF-A0A3M1W488-F1
#
_entry.id   AF-A0A3M1W488-F1
#
_cell.length_a   1.000
_cell.length_b   1.000
_cell.length_c   1.000
_cell.angle_alpha   90.00
_cell.angle_beta   90.00
_cell.angle_gamma   90.00
#
_symmetry.space_group_name_H-M   'P 1'
#
loop_
_entity.id
_entity.type
_entity.pdbx_description
1 polymer ?
#
loop_
_entity_poly.entity_id
_entity_poly.type
_entity_poly.pdbx_seq_one_letter_code
_entity_poly.pdbx_strand_id
1 'polypeptide(L)'
;MEETMAGQTSQPGALRALEALQAFAELEMRVARFYERLAEMFDDEPEVSEFWLRLSAEEIGHADALRSTVEVLPEVWPSCRAERPLIERAVIDKLSREIDACEVLMNRHERSLDTAFRCALFLESSELNDIYQWVMDSLPTVWIHGWGSESENPGRHILSLCQIIERRAQDPQLHAQARTLRRQWEEYLTG
;
A
#
# COMPACT_ATOMS: atom_id res chain seq x y z
N MET A 1 35.18 33.77 -10.27
CA MET A 1 34.25 34.26 -11.30
C MET A 1 33.68 33.03 -11.94
N GLU A 2 32.62 32.51 -11.33
CA GLU A 2 31.21 32.71 -11.74
C GLU A 2 30.83 31.51 -12.63
N GLU A 3 30.41 30.44 -11.98
CA GLU A 3 28.99 30.07 -11.88
C GLU A 3 28.34 29.97 -13.26
N THR A 4 28.18 28.73 -13.72
CA THR A 4 27.10 28.38 -14.64
C THR A 4 26.51 27.06 -14.17
N MET A 5 25.88 27.11 -12.99
CA MET A 5 24.89 26.12 -12.54
C MET A 5 23.63 26.33 -13.39
N ALA A 6 23.71 25.92 -14.66
CA ALA A 6 22.59 26.00 -15.58
C ALA A 6 21.53 24.94 -15.20
N GLY A 7 20.50 25.43 -14.51
CA GLY A 7 19.13 24.93 -14.49
C GLY A 7 18.92 23.44 -14.71
N GLN A 8 18.88 22.69 -13.61
CA GLN A 8 18.07 21.47 -13.54
C GLN A 8 16.59 21.87 -13.67
N THR A 9 16.14 22.13 -14.89
CA THR A 9 14.71 22.12 -15.19
C THR A 9 14.25 20.68 -15.03
N SER A 10 13.64 20.36 -13.89
CA SER A 10 13.00 19.08 -13.62
C SER A 10 12.12 18.71 -14.81
N GLN A 11 12.39 17.56 -15.46
CA GLN A 11 11.56 17.08 -16.55
C GLN A 11 10.11 16.94 -16.05
N PRO A 12 9.07 17.39 -16.79
CA PRO A 12 7.68 17.33 -16.33
C PRO A 12 7.21 15.93 -15.88
N GLY A 13 7.82 14.87 -16.41
CA GLY A 13 7.57 13.48 -15.97
C GLY A 13 8.11 13.18 -14.57
N ALA A 14 9.31 13.66 -14.25
CA ALA A 14 9.93 13.48 -12.93
C ALA A 14 9.09 14.14 -11.84
N LEU A 15 8.62 15.36 -12.08
CA LEU A 15 7.79 16.09 -11.13
C LEU A 15 6.47 15.35 -10.84
N ARG A 16 5.82 14.83 -11.88
CA ARG A 16 4.58 14.04 -11.70
C ARG A 16 4.82 12.72 -10.97
N ALA A 17 5.94 12.05 -11.24
CA ALA A 17 6.29 10.84 -10.51
C ALA A 17 6.57 11.13 -9.03
N LEU A 18 7.29 12.22 -8.72
CA LEU A 18 7.51 12.67 -7.34
C LEU A 18 6.19 12.93 -6.63
N GLU A 19 5.30 13.73 -7.23
CA GLU A 19 3.98 14.06 -6.67
C GLU A 19 3.13 12.80 -6.42
N ALA A 20 3.13 11.85 -7.36
CA ALA A 20 2.40 10.61 -7.21
C ALA A 20 2.97 9.76 -6.07
N LEU A 21 4.29 9.52 -6.04
CA LEU A 21 4.95 8.73 -4.99
C LEU A 21 4.76 9.34 -3.60
N GLN A 22 4.84 10.66 -3.49
CA GLN A 22 4.54 11.37 -2.23
C GLN A 22 3.10 11.13 -1.80
N ALA A 23 2.14 11.25 -2.71
CA ALA A 23 0.74 10.98 -2.40
C ALA A 23 0.52 9.51 -1.97
N PHE A 24 1.19 8.55 -2.59
CA PHE A 24 1.12 7.15 -2.14
C PHE A 24 1.71 6.95 -0.76
N ALA A 25 2.87 7.53 -0.46
CA ALA A 25 3.45 7.46 0.88
C ALA A 25 2.49 8.03 1.95
N GLU A 26 1.73 9.07 1.61
CA GLU A 26 0.70 9.61 2.50
C GLU A 26 -0.51 8.67 2.66
N LEU A 27 -0.94 8.00 1.57
CA LEU A 27 -2.00 7.00 1.62
C LEU A 27 -1.59 5.79 2.46
N GLU A 28 -0.39 5.24 2.29
CA GLU A 28 0.11 4.11 3.09
C GLU A 28 0.18 4.46 4.57
N MET A 29 0.72 5.64 4.89
CA MET A 29 0.75 6.12 6.26
C MET A 29 -0.66 6.33 6.85
N ARG A 30 -1.67 6.60 6.01
CA ARG A 30 -3.07 6.68 6.43
C ARG A 30 -3.67 5.29 6.68
N VAL A 31 -3.37 4.31 5.83
CA VAL A 31 -3.77 2.90 6.04
C VAL A 31 -3.11 2.34 7.30
N ALA A 32 -1.82 2.63 7.53
CA ALA A 32 -1.11 2.26 8.76
C ALA A 32 -1.85 2.73 10.02
N ARG A 33 -2.23 4.01 10.07
CA ARG A 33 -3.02 4.59 11.19
C ARG A 33 -4.44 4.04 11.27
N PHE A 34 -5.02 3.63 10.15
CA PHE A 34 -6.29 2.91 10.17
C PHE A 34 -6.11 1.57 10.88
N TYR A 35 -5.06 0.80 10.56
CA TYR A 35 -4.75 -0.46 11.24
C TYR A 35 -4.38 -0.30 12.72
N GLU A 36 -3.64 0.75 13.12
CA GLU A 36 -3.42 1.03 14.55
C GLU A 36 -4.73 1.22 15.31
N ARG A 37 -5.66 2.00 14.74
CA ARG A 37 -6.99 2.18 15.35
C ARG A 37 -7.80 0.90 15.42
N LEU A 38 -7.66 -0.01 14.45
CA LEU A 38 -8.27 -1.33 14.55
C LEU A 38 -7.64 -2.17 15.67
N ALA A 39 -6.32 -2.11 15.84
CA ALA A 39 -5.63 -2.79 16.92
C ALA A 39 -6.11 -2.32 18.30
N GLU A 40 -6.29 -1.01 18.47
CA GLU A 40 -6.87 -0.42 19.69
C GLU A 40 -8.35 -0.80 19.88
N MET A 41 -9.11 -0.88 18.78
CA MET A 41 -10.53 -1.20 18.83
C MET A 41 -10.83 -2.64 19.25
N PHE A 42 -9.93 -3.58 18.91
CA PHE A 42 -10.05 -5.01 19.21
C PHE A 42 -8.97 -5.47 20.21
N ASP A 43 -8.65 -4.63 21.20
CA ASP A 43 -7.59 -4.89 22.20
C ASP A 43 -7.91 -6.07 23.14
N ASP A 44 -9.20 -6.40 23.28
CA ASP A 44 -9.71 -7.55 24.03
C ASP A 44 -9.53 -8.89 23.29
N GLU A 45 -9.13 -8.85 22.02
CA GLU A 45 -8.77 -10.00 21.20
C GLU A 45 -7.26 -9.95 20.83
N PRO A 46 -6.34 -10.46 21.69
CA PRO A 46 -4.90 -10.24 21.53
C PRO A 46 -4.33 -10.64 20.17
N GLU A 47 -4.77 -11.78 19.61
CA GLU A 47 -4.34 -12.24 18.28
C GLU A 47 -4.77 -11.27 17.17
N VAL A 48 -5.97 -10.69 17.27
CA VAL A 48 -6.51 -9.75 16.29
C VAL A 48 -5.80 -8.40 16.41
N SER A 49 -5.61 -7.92 17.64
CA SER A 49 -4.86 -6.68 17.89
C SER A 49 -3.42 -6.77 17.37
N GLU A 50 -2.70 -7.86 17.68
CA GLU A 50 -1.34 -8.10 17.18
C GLU A 50 -1.29 -8.18 15.64
N PHE A 51 -2.29 -8.81 15.03
CA PHE A 51 -2.41 -8.85 13.58
C PHE A 51 -2.49 -7.45 12.96
N TRP A 52 -3.35 -6.58 13.49
CA TRP A 52 -3.51 -5.21 13.00
C TRP A 52 -2.25 -4.36 13.23
N LEU A 53 -1.58 -4.50 14.38
CA LEU A 53 -0.31 -3.81 14.64
C LEU A 53 0.77 -4.22 13.65
N ARG A 54 0.83 -5.51 13.30
CA ARG A 54 1.78 -6.00 12.30
C ARG A 54 1.49 -5.41 10.93
N LEU A 55 0.24 -5.42 10.47
CA LEU A 55 -0.11 -4.78 9.19
C LEU A 55 0.22 -3.28 9.20
N SER A 56 -0.08 -2.59 10.29
CA SER A 56 0.30 -1.18 10.43
C SER A 56 1.81 -0.95 10.28
N ALA A 57 2.62 -1.77 10.93
CA ALA A 57 4.08 -1.68 10.83
C ALA A 57 4.58 -1.97 9.41
N GLU A 58 3.95 -2.91 8.70
CA GLU A 58 4.25 -3.19 7.29
C GLU A 58 3.92 -1.97 6.41
N GLU A 59 2.77 -1.32 6.59
CA GLU A 59 2.41 -0.09 5.84
C GLU A 59 3.27 1.14 6.17
N ILE A 60 3.78 1.24 7.40
CA ILE A 60 4.79 2.26 7.73
C ILE A 60 6.06 2.02 6.92
N GLY A 61 6.50 0.76 6.84
CA GLY A 61 7.64 0.36 6.02
C GLY A 61 7.46 0.76 4.56
N HIS A 62 6.29 0.48 4.00
CA HIS A 62 5.90 0.88 2.64
C HIS A 62 5.95 2.41 2.43
N ALA A 63 5.38 3.19 3.34
CA ALA A 63 5.41 4.65 3.27
C ALA A 63 6.84 5.20 3.29
N ASP A 64 7.71 4.65 4.13
CA ASP A 64 9.10 5.06 4.25
C ASP A 64 9.93 4.65 3.03
N ALA A 65 9.64 3.49 2.45
CA ALA A 65 10.22 3.03 1.21
C ALA A 65 9.88 3.98 0.05
N LEU A 66 8.62 4.40 -0.07
CA LEU A 66 8.17 5.38 -1.07
C LEU A 66 8.82 6.76 -0.87
N ARG A 67 8.95 7.24 0.37
CA ARG A 67 9.64 8.51 0.68
C ARG A 67 11.11 8.46 0.32
N SER A 68 11.78 7.36 0.63
CA SER A 68 13.19 7.15 0.26
C SER A 68 13.36 7.18 -1.27
N THR A 69 12.41 6.59 -2.01
CA THR A 69 12.36 6.66 -3.48
C THR A 69 12.24 8.10 -3.97
N VAL A 70 11.38 8.91 -3.35
CA VAL A 70 11.21 10.34 -3.70
C VAL A 70 12.51 11.12 -3.54
N GLU A 71 13.32 10.84 -2.52
CA GLU A 71 14.59 11.54 -2.26
C GLU A 71 15.62 11.27 -3.36
N VAL A 72 15.72 10.03 -3.83
CA VAL A 72 16.73 9.63 -4.84
C VAL A 72 16.23 9.76 -6.27
N LEU A 73 14.91 9.87 -6.49
CA LEU A 73 14.31 9.89 -7.83
C LEU A 73 14.93 10.93 -8.77
N PRO A 74 15.18 12.20 -8.38
CA PRO A 74 15.77 13.20 -9.28
C PRO A 74 17.14 12.79 -9.83
N GLU A 75 17.94 12.07 -9.04
CA GLU A 75 19.27 11.62 -9.42
C GLU A 75 19.21 10.43 -10.38
N VAL A 76 18.27 9.51 -10.16
CA VAL A 76 18.12 8.31 -10.98
C VAL A 76 17.19 8.50 -12.19
N TRP A 77 16.40 9.58 -12.21
CA TRP A 77 15.42 9.88 -13.27
C TRP A 77 16.00 9.81 -14.69
N PRO A 78 17.19 10.35 -15.00
CA PRO A 78 17.77 10.29 -16.35
C PRO A 78 18.02 8.86 -16.86
N SER A 79 18.11 7.88 -15.95
CA SER A 79 18.31 6.46 -16.25
C SER A 79 17.01 5.64 -16.15
N CYS A 80 15.90 6.27 -15.78
CA CYS A 80 14.61 5.59 -15.65
C CYS A 80 14.07 5.21 -17.02
N ARG A 81 13.58 3.98 -17.14
CA ARG A 81 12.96 3.46 -18.38
C ARG A 81 11.50 3.88 -18.52
N ALA A 82 10.97 4.61 -17.54
CA ALA A 82 9.59 5.05 -17.50
C ALA A 82 9.30 6.04 -18.64
N GLU A 83 8.82 5.54 -19.78
CA GLU A 83 8.34 6.40 -20.87
C GLU A 83 7.11 7.22 -20.43
N ARG A 84 6.37 6.77 -19.41
CA ARG A 84 5.29 7.49 -18.72
C ARG A 84 5.11 7.02 -17.27
N PRO A 85 5.16 7.90 -16.26
CA PRO A 85 4.37 7.72 -15.07
C PRO A 85 2.99 8.32 -15.36
N LEU A 86 1.96 7.49 -15.39
CA LEU A 86 0.58 7.98 -15.40
C LEU A 86 -0.20 7.23 -14.32
N ILE A 87 0.33 7.25 -13.09
CA ILE A 87 -0.59 7.13 -11.98
C ILE A 87 -1.43 8.40 -12.01
N GLU A 88 -2.62 8.26 -12.58
CA GLU A 88 -3.52 9.38 -12.74
C GLU A 88 -3.94 9.89 -11.38
N ARG A 89 -4.06 11.22 -11.25
CA ARG A 89 -4.60 11.82 -10.02
C ARG A 89 -5.95 11.20 -9.62
N ALA A 90 -6.74 10.75 -10.60
CA ALA A 90 -7.99 10.04 -10.38
C ALA A 90 -7.84 8.73 -9.57
N VAL A 91 -6.72 8.02 -9.72
CA VAL A 91 -6.41 6.80 -8.94
C VAL A 91 -6.16 7.17 -7.48
N ILE A 92 -5.32 8.18 -7.22
CA ILE A 92 -5.04 8.70 -5.88
C ILE A 92 -6.35 9.16 -5.20
N ASP A 93 -7.15 9.95 -5.92
CA ASP A 93 -8.41 10.48 -5.39
C ASP A 93 -9.45 9.37 -5.16
N LYS A 94 -9.41 8.28 -5.94
CA LYS A 94 -10.24 7.09 -5.73
C LYS A 94 -9.80 6.37 -4.45
N LEU A 95 -8.52 6.03 -4.31
CA LEU A 95 -7.98 5.35 -3.13
C LEU A 95 -8.20 6.16 -1.84
N SER A 96 -8.01 7.48 -1.89
CA SER A 96 -8.30 8.35 -0.75
C SER A 96 -9.76 8.26 -0.31
N ARG A 97 -10.71 8.23 -1.25
CA ARG A 97 -12.15 8.09 -0.95
C ARG A 97 -12.50 6.70 -0.42
N GLU A 98 -11.78 5.68 -0.88
CA GLU A 98 -11.94 4.31 -0.42
C GLU A 98 -11.50 4.16 1.05
N ILE A 99 -10.37 4.79 1.41
CA ILE A 99 -9.94 4.89 2.81
C ILE A 99 -10.94 5.73 3.63
N ASP A 100 -11.41 6.88 3.12
CA ASP A 100 -12.44 7.69 3.79
C ASP A 100 -13.68 6.84 4.12
N ALA A 101 -14.14 6.03 3.17
CA ALA A 101 -15.31 5.19 3.34
C ALA A 101 -15.10 4.14 4.44
N CYS A 102 -13.93 3.51 4.50
CA CYS A 102 -13.57 2.55 5.53
C CYS A 102 -13.49 3.20 6.92
N GLU A 103 -12.86 4.37 7.02
CA GLU A 103 -12.78 5.12 8.27
C GLU A 103 -14.16 5.57 8.77
N VAL A 104 -15.01 6.05 7.88
CA VAL A 104 -16.39 6.43 8.23
C VAL A 104 -17.18 5.21 8.69
N LEU A 105 -17.02 4.07 8.02
CA LEU A 105 -17.72 2.84 8.37
C LEU A 105 -17.31 2.35 9.78
N MET A 106 -16.01 2.34 10.08
CA MET A 106 -15.49 1.92 11.40
C MET A 106 -15.79 2.92 12.53
N ASN A 107 -16.00 4.19 12.22
CA ASN A 107 -16.42 5.19 13.19
C ASN A 107 -17.91 5.11 13.55
N ARG A 108 -18.74 4.45 12.71
CA ARG A 108 -20.15 4.21 13.01
C ARG A 108 -20.33 3.06 14.02
N HIS A 109 -21.55 2.86 14.50
CA HIS A 109 -21.86 1.84 15.52
C HIS A 109 -21.69 0.39 15.06
N GLU A 110 -21.44 0.12 13.77
CA GLU A 110 -21.15 -1.23 13.23
C GLU A 110 -19.67 -1.60 13.39
N ARG A 111 -19.17 -1.52 14.63
CA ARG A 111 -17.81 -1.92 15.02
C ARG A 111 -17.70 -3.44 15.15
N SER A 112 -17.88 -4.13 14.03
CA SER A 112 -17.71 -5.58 13.99
C SER A 112 -16.36 -5.94 13.39
N LEU A 113 -15.78 -7.05 13.85
CA LEU A 113 -14.55 -7.59 13.30
C LEU A 113 -14.71 -7.95 11.81
N ASP A 114 -15.89 -8.44 11.41
CA ASP A 114 -16.20 -8.72 10.00
C ASP A 114 -16.20 -7.45 9.14
N THR A 115 -16.69 -6.33 9.67
CA THR A 115 -16.62 -5.03 8.99
C THR A 115 -15.17 -4.59 8.81
N ALA A 116 -14.36 -4.72 9.87
CA ALA A 116 -12.93 -4.37 9.83
C ALA A 116 -12.18 -5.21 8.80
N PHE A 117 -12.41 -6.52 8.76
CA PHE A 117 -11.83 -7.39 7.75
C PHE A 117 -12.29 -7.06 6.34
N ARG A 118 -13.56 -6.71 6.12
CA ARG A 118 -14.05 -6.25 4.79
C ARG A 118 -13.33 -4.99 4.34
N CYS A 119 -13.14 -4.02 5.24
CA CYS A 119 -12.37 -2.81 4.95
C CYS A 119 -10.93 -3.14 4.60
N ALA A 120 -10.24 -3.94 5.41
CA ALA A 120 -8.87 -4.34 5.12
C ALA A 120 -8.77 -5.09 3.79
N LEU A 121 -9.68 -6.03 3.50
CA LEU A 121 -9.67 -6.78 2.25
C LEU A 121 -9.79 -5.86 1.05
N PHE A 122 -10.70 -4.90 1.16
CA PHE A 122 -10.92 -3.91 0.13
C PHE A 122 -9.67 -3.05 -0.10
N LEU A 123 -9.04 -2.54 0.96
CA LEU A 123 -7.83 -1.72 0.88
C LEU A 123 -6.64 -2.51 0.33
N GLU A 124 -6.37 -3.71 0.85
CA GLU A 124 -5.26 -4.57 0.40
C GLU A 124 -5.45 -5.11 -1.03
N SER A 125 -6.70 -5.27 -1.47
CA SER A 125 -7.02 -5.67 -2.85
C SER A 125 -7.04 -4.51 -3.84
N SER A 126 -6.84 -3.28 -3.37
CA SER A 126 -6.94 -2.08 -4.20
C SER A 126 -5.70 -1.89 -5.09
N GLU A 127 -5.79 -0.88 -5.96
CA GLU A 127 -4.77 -0.52 -6.96
C GLU A 127 -3.39 -0.16 -6.37
N LEU A 128 -3.24 -0.10 -5.03
CA LEU A 128 -1.94 0.06 -4.35
C LEU A 128 -0.91 -0.97 -4.85
N ASN A 129 -1.32 -2.23 -5.05
CA ASN A 129 -0.43 -3.29 -5.52
C ASN A 129 0.06 -3.07 -6.96
N ASP A 130 -0.79 -2.51 -7.83
CA ASP A 130 -0.42 -2.20 -9.22
C ASP A 130 0.62 -1.07 -9.28
N ILE A 131 0.58 -0.16 -8.31
CA ILE A 131 1.53 0.94 -8.20
C ILE A 131 2.90 0.46 -7.73
N TYR A 132 2.95 -0.47 -6.76
CA TYR A 132 4.21 -1.12 -6.39
C TYR A 132 4.83 -1.80 -7.59
N GLN A 133 4.06 -2.61 -8.33
CA GLN A 133 4.56 -3.26 -9.54
C GLN A 133 5.08 -2.25 -10.56
N TRP A 134 4.38 -1.14 -10.77
CA TRP A 134 4.85 -0.06 -11.64
C TRP A 134 6.17 0.55 -11.17
N VAL A 135 6.32 0.84 -9.86
CA VAL A 135 7.57 1.34 -9.28
C VAL A 135 8.69 0.34 -9.53
N MET A 136 8.45 -0.94 -9.29
CA MET A 136 9.43 -2.00 -9.51
C MET A 136 9.89 -2.07 -10.96
N ASP A 137 8.96 -2.05 -11.90
CA ASP A 137 9.24 -2.20 -13.33
C ASP A 137 9.90 -0.95 -13.93
N SER A 138 9.54 0.24 -13.41
CA SER A 138 9.94 1.53 -13.95
C SER A 138 11.23 2.07 -13.35
N LEU A 139 11.53 1.70 -12.10
CA LEU A 139 12.66 2.20 -11.31
C LEU A 139 13.56 1.06 -10.79
N PRO A 140 14.09 0.18 -11.66
CA PRO A 140 14.88 -0.98 -11.23
C PRO A 140 16.18 -0.61 -10.49
N THR A 141 16.66 0.63 -10.61
CA THR A 141 17.84 1.13 -9.88
C THR A 141 17.51 1.48 -8.43
N VAL A 142 16.25 1.84 -8.12
CA VAL A 142 15.80 2.21 -6.76
C VAL A 142 15.74 0.98 -5.84
N TRP A 143 15.51 -0.20 -6.41
CA TRP A 143 15.60 -1.50 -5.71
C TRP A 143 16.89 -1.71 -4.94
N ILE A 144 18.00 -1.11 -5.38
CA ILE A 144 19.33 -1.33 -4.79
C ILE A 144 19.43 -0.67 -3.40
N HIS A 145 18.50 0.22 -3.02
CA HIS A 145 18.56 1.00 -1.79
C HIS A 145 17.59 0.58 -0.67
N GLY A 146 16.90 -0.55 -0.76
CA GLY A 146 16.19 -1.11 0.41
C GLY A 146 14.92 -1.90 0.14
N TRP A 147 14.33 -1.76 -1.06
CA TRP A 147 13.08 -2.41 -1.50
C TRP A 147 13.20 -3.93 -1.78
N GLY A 148 14.28 -4.56 -1.31
CA GLY A 148 14.75 -5.87 -1.78
C GLY A 148 14.45 -7.06 -0.88
N SER A 149 13.62 -6.91 0.15
CA SER A 149 13.35 -8.01 1.08
C SER A 149 11.96 -8.62 0.86
N GLU A 150 11.82 -9.93 1.12
CA GLU A 150 10.59 -10.72 1.01
C GLU A 150 9.38 -10.14 1.80
N SER A 151 9.59 -9.09 2.60
CA SER A 151 8.53 -8.39 3.34
C SER A 151 7.63 -7.50 2.48
N GLU A 152 8.02 -7.16 1.24
CA GLU A 152 7.28 -6.19 0.40
C GLU A 152 6.46 -6.85 -0.72
N ASN A 153 6.23 -8.17 -0.66
CA ASN A 153 5.33 -8.83 -1.61
C ASN A 153 3.88 -8.45 -1.26
N PRO A 154 3.15 -7.71 -2.10
CA PRO A 154 1.79 -7.27 -1.77
C PRO A 154 0.81 -8.44 -1.59
N GLY A 155 1.13 -9.60 -2.19
CA GLY A 155 0.40 -10.85 -1.95
C GLY A 155 0.49 -11.32 -0.50
N ARG A 156 1.52 -10.93 0.27
CA ARG A 156 1.68 -11.32 1.68
C ARG A 156 0.57 -10.75 2.57
N HIS A 157 0.19 -9.48 2.40
CA HIS A 157 -0.90 -8.87 3.16
C HIS A 157 -2.20 -9.60 2.87
N ILE A 158 -2.52 -9.81 1.60
CA ILE A 158 -3.74 -10.52 1.18
C ILE A 158 -3.77 -11.93 1.75
N LEU A 159 -2.67 -12.69 1.66
CA LEU A 159 -2.61 -14.06 2.18
C LEU A 159 -2.74 -14.09 3.70
N SER A 160 -2.04 -13.20 4.40
CA SER A 160 -2.11 -13.04 5.87
C SER A 160 -3.54 -12.68 6.32
N LEU A 161 -4.20 -11.78 5.59
CA LEU A 161 -5.57 -11.35 5.84
C LEU A 161 -6.57 -12.49 5.58
N CYS A 162 -6.40 -13.24 4.48
CA CYS A 162 -7.23 -14.42 4.21
C CYS A 162 -7.12 -15.46 5.33
N GLN A 163 -5.91 -15.70 5.85
CA GLN A 163 -5.68 -16.64 6.95
C GLN A 163 -6.34 -16.21 8.26
N ILE A 164 -6.33 -14.93 8.61
CA ILE A 164 -7.01 -14.48 9.84
C ILE A 164 -8.53 -14.47 9.68
N ILE A 165 -9.04 -14.11 8.49
CA ILE A 165 -10.46 -14.16 8.17
C ILE A 165 -11.00 -15.59 8.31
N GLU A 166 -10.30 -16.57 7.72
CA GLU A 166 -10.67 -17.99 7.80
C GLU A 166 -10.76 -18.50 9.26
N ARG A 167 -10.04 -17.86 10.20
CA ARG A 167 -10.00 -18.26 11.61
C ARG A 167 -10.96 -17.47 12.49
N ARG A 168 -11.22 -16.19 12.20
CA ARG A 168 -11.87 -15.24 13.12
C ARG A 168 -13.19 -14.69 12.62
N ALA A 169 -13.39 -14.58 11.30
CA ALA A 169 -14.60 -13.99 10.74
C ALA A 169 -15.84 -14.85 11.05
N GLN A 170 -16.98 -14.21 11.26
CA GLN A 170 -18.26 -14.88 11.46
C GLN A 170 -19.08 -14.93 10.16
N ASP A 171 -18.85 -14.00 9.25
CA ASP A 171 -19.57 -13.89 7.99
C ASP A 171 -19.15 -14.95 6.94
N PRO A 172 -20.05 -15.88 6.54
CA PRO A 172 -19.74 -16.91 5.55
C PRO A 172 -19.37 -16.38 4.16
N GLN A 173 -19.86 -15.20 3.79
CA GLN A 173 -19.49 -14.57 2.52
C GLN A 173 -18.04 -14.11 2.55
N LEU A 174 -17.60 -13.55 3.67
CA LEU A 174 -16.23 -13.09 3.86
C LEU A 174 -15.25 -14.28 3.80
N HIS A 175 -15.62 -15.40 4.40
CA HIS A 175 -14.90 -16.68 4.26
C HIS A 175 -14.77 -17.14 2.80
N ALA A 176 -15.84 -17.04 2.02
CA ALA A 176 -15.82 -17.44 0.61
C ALA A 176 -14.95 -16.49 -0.24
N GLN A 177 -14.98 -15.19 0.06
CA GLN A 177 -14.13 -14.19 -0.57
C GLN A 177 -12.65 -14.44 -0.28
N ALA A 178 -12.28 -14.62 1.00
CA ALA A 178 -10.91 -14.91 1.40
C ALA A 178 -10.35 -16.16 0.72
N ARG A 179 -11.10 -17.27 0.70
CA ARG A 179 -10.65 -18.50 0.00
C ARG A 179 -10.43 -18.30 -1.49
N THR A 180 -11.28 -17.50 -2.14
CA THR A 180 -11.16 -17.23 -3.57
C THR A 180 -9.91 -16.41 -3.86
N LEU A 181 -9.68 -15.34 -3.11
CA LEU A 181 -8.51 -14.47 -3.26
C LEU A 181 -7.22 -15.20 -2.93
N ARG A 182 -7.21 -15.98 -1.85
CA ARG A 182 -6.07 -16.82 -1.49
C ARG A 182 -5.65 -17.74 -2.63
N ARG A 183 -6.60 -18.45 -3.24
CA ARG A 183 -6.31 -19.33 -4.39
C ARG A 183 -5.73 -18.56 -5.57
N GLN A 184 -6.29 -17.39 -5.89
CA GLN A 184 -5.80 -16.55 -7.00
C GLN A 184 -4.34 -16.12 -6.77
N TRP A 185 -3.99 -15.72 -5.55
CA TRP A 185 -2.63 -15.32 -5.21
C TRP A 185 -1.66 -16.50 -5.11
N GLU A 186 -2.09 -17.65 -4.59
CA GLU A 186 -1.29 -18.88 -4.60
C GLU A 186 -0.97 -19.34 -6.04
N GLU A 187 -1.94 -19.24 -6.96
CA GLU A 187 -1.72 -19.49 -8.39
C GLU A 187 -0.76 -18.48 -9.02
N TYR A 188 -0.92 -17.18 -8.73
CA TYR A 188 -0.02 -16.13 -9.22
C TYR A 188 1.43 -16.31 -8.76
N LEU A 189 1.65 -16.76 -7.52
CA LEU A 189 2.99 -16.96 -6.96
C LEU A 189 3.67 -18.26 -7.41
N THR A 190 2.91 -19.22 -7.94
CA THR A 190 3.44 -20.54 -8.36
C THR A 190 3.51 -20.74 -9.87
N GLY A 191 2.89 -19.86 -10.67
CA GLY A 191 2.91 -19.86 -12.14
C GLY A 191 3.99 -18.98 -12.73
#